data_AF-A0A399MDJ3-F1
#
_entry.id   AF-A0A399MDJ3-F1
#
_cell.length_a   1.000
_cell.length_b   1.000
_cell.length_c   1.000
_cell.angle_alpha   90.00
_cell.angle_beta   90.00
_cell.angle_gamma   90.00
#
_symmetry.space_group_name_H-M   'P 1'
#
loop_
_entity.id
_entity.type
_entity.pdbx_description
1 polymer ?
#
loop_
_entity_poly.entity_id
_entity_poly.type
_entity_poly.pdbx_seq_one_letter_code
_entity_poly.pdbx_strand_id
1 'polypeptide(L)'
;MEFMKELAQSGVLAVLVAFIGLIFTYNNSRSLAKQSEANAIVTSMEKILQEIADENYKFWRDVTERNEEHEAKCRLFQAYVFYRCNLLEDKSAHLNRKCQSWFHDHIDHRGFERKTTKIIGNIRDKSTYNSENPDLVKDKFSRVLFINNETIKLYGVMHELTQSRYATNSETFSV
;
A
#
# COMPACT_ATOMS: atom_id res chain seq x y z
N MET A 1 -27.72 42.87 -11.93
CA MET A 1 -28.59 41.95 -12.69
C MET A 1 -28.51 42.21 -14.19
N GLU A 2 -28.28 43.45 -14.64
CA GLU A 2 -28.05 43.79 -16.06
C GLU A 2 -26.77 43.16 -16.65
N PHE A 3 -25.66 43.16 -15.91
CA PHE A 3 -24.39 42.53 -16.33
C PHE A 3 -24.53 41.04 -16.69
N MET A 4 -25.30 40.27 -15.90
CA MET A 4 -25.59 38.84 -16.18
C MET A 4 -26.46 38.66 -17.43
N LYS A 5 -27.37 39.61 -17.72
CA LYS A 5 -28.20 39.61 -18.93
C LYS A 5 -27.36 39.91 -20.18
N GLU A 6 -26.44 40.87 -20.12
CA GLU A 6 -25.52 41.18 -21.22
C GLU A 6 -24.52 40.03 -21.51
N LEU A 7 -24.01 39.38 -20.46
CA LEU A 7 -23.17 38.18 -20.56
C LEU A 7 -23.92 36.97 -21.17
N ALA A 8 -25.22 36.84 -20.88
CA ALA A 8 -26.06 35.78 -21.43
C ALA A 8 -26.42 36.03 -22.90
N GLN A 9 -26.74 37.28 -23.29
CA GLN A 9 -27.05 37.65 -24.67
C GLN A 9 -25.83 37.59 -25.61
N SER A 10 -24.62 37.81 -25.09
CA SER A 10 -23.38 37.74 -25.86
C SER A 10 -22.80 36.31 -26.04
N GLY A 11 -23.42 35.29 -25.43
CA GLY A 11 -22.92 33.90 -25.46
C GLY A 11 -21.67 33.65 -24.61
N VAL A 12 -21.06 34.70 -24.03
CA VAL A 12 -19.85 34.62 -23.20
C VAL A 12 -20.10 33.80 -21.94
N LEU A 13 -21.30 33.88 -21.34
CA LEU A 13 -21.67 33.05 -20.20
C LEU A 13 -21.60 31.54 -20.52
N ALA A 14 -22.08 31.13 -21.70
CA ALA A 14 -22.04 29.72 -22.11
C ALA A 14 -20.60 29.23 -22.29
N VAL A 15 -19.72 30.08 -22.83
CA VAL A 15 -18.28 29.79 -22.97
C VAL A 15 -17.62 29.63 -21.60
N LEU A 16 -17.88 30.54 -20.64
CA LEU A 16 -17.32 30.45 -19.29
C LEU A 16 -17.79 29.18 -18.55
N VAL A 17 -19.08 28.85 -18.65
CA VAL A 17 -19.64 27.62 -18.05
C VAL A 17 -19.02 26.38 -18.70
N ALA A 18 -18.83 26.37 -20.02
CA ALA A 18 -18.18 25.27 -20.72
C ALA A 18 -16.72 25.09 -20.28
N PHE A 19 -15.97 26.18 -20.09
CA PHE A 19 -14.60 26.11 -19.57
C PHE A 19 -14.54 25.59 -18.13
N ILE A 20 -15.45 26.03 -17.25
CA ILE A 20 -15.55 25.52 -15.88
C ILE A 20 -15.87 24.02 -15.90
N GLY A 21 -16.83 23.60 -16.73
CA GLY A 21 -17.17 22.19 -16.92
C GLY A 21 -15.97 21.36 -17.39
N LEU A 22 -15.22 21.84 -18.38
CA LEU A 22 -14.02 21.15 -18.87
C LEU A 22 -12.94 21.01 -17.80
N ILE A 23 -12.65 22.07 -17.04
CA ILE A 23 -11.69 22.03 -15.93
C ILE A 23 -12.12 21.02 -14.88
N PHE A 24 -13.41 21.02 -14.54
CA PHE A 24 -13.99 20.09 -13.58
C PHE A 24 -13.85 18.64 -14.02
N THR A 25 -14.30 18.32 -15.24
CA THR A 25 -14.19 16.96 -15.83
C THR A 25 -12.73 16.51 -15.91
N TYR A 26 -11.83 17.39 -16.33
CA TYR A 26 -10.40 17.09 -16.42
C TYR A 26 -9.81 16.75 -15.05
N ASN A 27 -10.09 17.56 -14.02
CA ASN A 27 -9.58 17.33 -12.68
C ASN A 27 -10.14 16.04 -12.05
N ASN A 28 -11.43 15.75 -12.26
CA ASN A 28 -12.06 14.53 -11.76
C ASN A 28 -11.47 13.29 -12.43
N SER A 29 -11.34 13.30 -13.76
CA SER A 29 -10.71 12.20 -14.51
C SER A 29 -9.29 11.91 -14.02
N ARG A 30 -8.50 12.96 -13.80
CA ARG A 30 -7.12 12.83 -13.29
C ARG A 30 -7.08 12.32 -11.85
N SER A 31 -8.01 12.73 -11.00
CA SER A 31 -8.13 12.25 -9.63
C SER A 31 -8.44 10.74 -9.59
N LEU A 32 -9.42 10.31 -10.39
CA LEU A 32 -9.80 8.90 -10.54
C LEU A 32 -8.64 8.05 -11.08
N ALA A 33 -7.90 8.55 -12.06
CA ALA A 33 -6.71 7.85 -12.58
C ALA A 33 -5.65 7.65 -11.50
N LYS A 34 -5.36 8.69 -10.70
CA LYS A 34 -4.40 8.58 -9.58
C LYS A 34 -4.87 7.61 -8.50
N GLN A 35 -6.17 7.61 -8.18
CA GLN A 35 -6.74 6.66 -7.23
C GLN A 35 -6.62 5.21 -7.76
N SER A 36 -6.90 4.99 -9.04
CA SER A 36 -6.73 3.68 -9.68
C SER A 36 -5.29 3.20 -9.64
N GLU A 37 -4.32 4.07 -9.94
CA GLU A 37 -2.89 3.76 -9.82
C GLU A 37 -2.50 3.41 -8.37
N ALA A 38 -2.96 4.18 -7.39
CA ALA A 38 -2.68 3.92 -5.97
C ALA A 38 -3.25 2.57 -5.52
N ASN A 39 -4.50 2.28 -5.89
CA ASN A 39 -5.13 0.99 -5.61
C ASN A 39 -4.37 -0.16 -6.27
N ALA A 40 -3.90 -0.01 -7.52
CA ALA A 40 -3.10 -1.02 -8.19
C ALA A 40 -1.77 -1.31 -7.46
N ILE A 41 -1.14 -0.27 -6.88
CA ILE A 41 0.04 -0.44 -6.03
C ILE A 41 -0.32 -1.23 -4.77
N VAL A 42 -1.41 -0.86 -4.08
CA VAL A 42 -1.88 -1.56 -2.86
C VAL A 42 -2.18 -3.03 -3.15
N THR A 43 -2.91 -3.35 -4.23
CA THR A 43 -3.18 -4.74 -4.64
C THR A 43 -1.89 -5.50 -4.98
N SER A 44 -0.93 -4.85 -5.64
CA SER A 44 0.37 -5.46 -5.89
C SER A 44 1.13 -5.77 -4.61
N MET A 45 1.03 -4.91 -3.59
CA MET A 45 1.67 -5.12 -2.28
C MET A 45 0.95 -6.19 -1.47
N GLU A 46 -0.38 -6.23 -1.50
CA GLU A 46 -1.18 -7.30 -0.90
C GLU A 46 -0.77 -8.67 -1.43
N LYS A 47 -0.56 -8.79 -2.74
CA LYS A 47 -0.11 -10.03 -3.37
C LYS A 47 1.28 -10.47 -2.85
N ILE A 48 2.20 -9.52 -2.69
CA ILE A 48 3.53 -9.80 -2.11
C ILE A 48 3.40 -10.26 -0.65
N LEU A 49 2.49 -9.65 0.11
CA LEU A 49 2.24 -10.02 1.50
C LEU A 49 1.65 -11.42 1.65
N GLN A 50 0.73 -11.81 0.76
CA GLN A 50 0.20 -13.17 0.67
C GLN A 50 1.31 -14.17 0.35
N GLU A 51 2.15 -13.86 -0.64
CA GLU A 51 3.30 -14.69 -1.00
C GLU A 51 4.29 -14.89 0.16
N ILE A 52 4.56 -13.84 0.97
CA ILE A 52 5.37 -13.96 2.19
C ILE A 52 4.69 -14.86 3.22
N ALA A 53 3.39 -14.66 3.47
CA ALA A 53 2.62 -15.45 4.43
C ALA A 53 2.61 -16.94 4.06
N ASP A 54 2.37 -17.25 2.79
CA ASP A 54 2.33 -18.62 2.26
C ASP A 54 3.69 -19.31 2.35
N GLU A 55 4.77 -18.63 1.91
CA GLU A 55 6.11 -19.20 1.96
C GLU A 55 6.58 -19.37 3.42
N ASN A 56 6.23 -18.44 4.30
CA ASN A 56 6.51 -18.55 5.74
C ASN A 56 5.77 -19.75 6.36
N TYR A 57 4.49 -19.95 6.04
CA TYR A 57 3.74 -21.13 6.51
C TYR A 57 4.38 -22.43 6.02
N LYS A 58 4.68 -22.51 4.71
CA LYS A 58 5.30 -23.68 4.09
C LYS A 58 6.66 -24.00 4.74
N PHE A 59 7.53 -23.01 4.89
CA PHE A 59 8.84 -23.19 5.51
C PHE A 59 8.72 -23.72 6.94
N TRP A 60 7.94 -23.06 7.80
CA TRP A 60 7.84 -23.46 9.21
C TRP A 60 7.08 -24.77 9.44
N ARG A 61 6.18 -25.15 8.53
CA ARG A 61 5.48 -26.45 8.57
C ARG A 61 6.41 -27.60 8.17
N ASP A 62 7.19 -27.42 7.11
CA ASP A 62 7.98 -28.49 6.48
C ASP A 62 9.39 -28.64 7.10
N VAL A 63 9.77 -27.77 8.03
CA VAL A 63 11.03 -27.85 8.77
C VAL A 63 10.95 -28.97 9.82
N THR A 64 11.49 -30.12 9.46
CA THR A 64 11.49 -31.33 10.30
C THR A 64 12.87 -31.70 10.85
N GLU A 65 13.98 -31.60 10.10
CA GLU A 65 15.32 -31.99 10.61
C GLU A 65 16.48 -31.23 9.95
N ARG A 66 17.63 -31.12 10.65
CA ARG A 66 18.87 -30.52 10.12
C ARG A 66 19.58 -31.52 9.21
N ASN A 67 19.52 -31.28 7.90
CA ASN A 67 20.37 -31.93 6.89
C ASN A 67 21.10 -30.86 6.06
N GLU A 68 22.04 -31.26 5.18
CA GLU A 68 22.73 -30.29 4.29
C GLU A 68 21.73 -29.51 3.41
N GLU A 69 20.61 -30.12 3.03
CA GLU A 69 19.54 -29.42 2.30
C GLU A 69 18.84 -28.35 3.14
N HIS A 70 18.81 -28.49 4.46
CA HIS A 70 18.13 -27.58 5.38
C HIS A 70 18.83 -26.23 5.38
N GLU A 71 20.16 -26.20 5.38
CA GLU A 71 20.93 -24.96 5.31
C GLU A 71 20.65 -24.22 3.99
N ALA A 72 20.65 -24.95 2.86
CA ALA A 72 20.30 -24.37 1.57
C ALA A 72 18.86 -23.83 1.55
N LYS A 73 17.89 -24.57 2.11
CA LYS A 73 16.49 -24.14 2.24
C LYS A 73 16.36 -22.87 3.11
N CYS A 74 17.12 -22.78 4.21
CA CYS A 74 17.14 -21.59 5.06
C CYS A 74 17.67 -20.38 4.32
N ARG A 75 18.80 -20.51 3.60
CA ARG A 75 19.38 -19.40 2.82
C ARG A 75 18.43 -18.94 1.70
N LEU A 76 17.77 -19.88 1.01
CA LEU A 76 16.78 -19.56 -0.01
C LEU A 76 15.58 -18.83 0.57
N PHE A 77 15.06 -19.31 1.70
CA PHE A 77 13.94 -18.69 2.40
C PHE A 77 14.30 -17.27 2.90
N GLN A 78 15.48 -17.10 3.49
CA GLN A 78 15.99 -15.79 3.91
C GLN A 78 16.08 -14.84 2.71
N ALA A 79 16.76 -15.25 1.63
CA ALA A 79 16.88 -14.43 0.42
C ALA A 79 15.51 -14.05 -0.17
N TYR A 80 14.58 -15.00 -0.19
CA TYR A 80 13.21 -14.79 -0.65
C TYR A 80 12.50 -13.70 0.17
N VAL A 81 12.47 -13.85 1.50
CA VAL A 81 11.82 -12.89 2.41
C VAL A 81 12.47 -11.51 2.28
N PHE A 82 13.80 -11.44 2.27
CA PHE A 82 14.53 -10.18 2.14
C PHE A 82 14.18 -9.46 0.84
N TYR A 83 14.22 -10.17 -0.29
CA TYR A 83 13.87 -9.60 -1.59
C TYR A 83 12.45 -9.02 -1.60
N ARG A 84 11.46 -9.76 -1.07
CA ARG A 84 10.07 -9.31 -1.03
C ARG A 84 9.87 -8.14 -0.07
N CYS A 85 10.54 -8.13 1.08
CA CYS A 85 10.52 -6.99 2.00
C CYS A 85 11.13 -5.73 1.36
N ASN A 86 12.22 -5.84 0.60
CA ASN A 86 12.80 -4.70 -0.12
C ASN A 86 11.82 -4.16 -1.18
N LEU A 87 11.16 -5.05 -1.93
CA LEU A 87 10.11 -4.63 -2.87
C LEU A 87 8.93 -3.93 -2.17
N LEU A 88 8.56 -4.35 -0.96
CA LEU A 88 7.54 -3.69 -0.15
C LEU A 88 7.99 -2.31 0.31
N GLU A 89 9.25 -2.14 0.72
CA GLU A 89 9.81 -0.82 1.08
C GLU A 89 9.81 0.14 -0.12
N ASP A 90 10.22 -0.33 -1.30
CA ASP A 90 10.23 0.50 -2.51
C ASP A 90 8.81 0.90 -2.94
N LYS A 91 7.87 -0.06 -2.91
CA LYS A 91 6.47 0.19 -3.27
C LYS A 91 5.76 1.06 -2.23
N SER A 92 6.04 0.90 -0.94
CA SER A 92 5.46 1.77 0.10
C SER A 92 5.94 3.20 -0.06
N ALA A 93 7.22 3.42 -0.34
CA ALA A 93 7.77 4.74 -0.64
C ALA A 93 7.19 5.33 -1.93
N HIS A 94 6.93 4.51 -2.95
CA HIS A 94 6.26 4.95 -4.18
C HIS A 94 4.79 5.33 -3.93
N LEU A 95 4.05 4.53 -3.18
CA LEU A 95 2.68 4.81 -2.76
C LEU A 95 2.61 6.13 -1.97
N ASN A 96 3.51 6.31 -1.01
CA ASN A 96 3.58 7.51 -0.19
C ASN A 96 3.74 8.77 -1.06
N ARG A 97 4.69 8.75 -1.99
CA ARG A 97 4.92 9.83 -2.96
C ARG A 97 3.73 10.07 -3.89
N LYS A 98 3.02 9.02 -4.31
CA LYS A 98 1.80 9.16 -5.13
C LYS A 98 0.66 9.83 -4.37
N CYS A 99 0.55 9.57 -3.08
CA CYS A 99 -0.49 10.16 -2.23
C CYS A 99 -0.16 11.60 -1.82
N GLN A 100 1.09 12.06 -1.93
CA GLN A 100 1.47 13.45 -1.68
C GLN A 100 0.76 14.42 -2.64
N SER A 101 0.33 15.55 -2.10
CA SER A 101 -0.36 16.61 -2.85
C SER A 101 0.19 17.96 -2.45
N TRP A 102 0.42 18.84 -3.42
CA TRP A 102 0.90 20.20 -3.13
C TRP A 102 -0.20 21.09 -2.55
N PHE A 103 -1.46 20.78 -2.84
CA PHE A 103 -2.57 21.68 -2.55
C PHE A 103 -3.24 21.37 -1.22
N HIS A 104 -3.42 20.09 -0.88
CA HIS A 104 -4.13 19.63 0.33
C HIS A 104 -3.42 18.38 0.86
N ASP A 105 -2.50 18.57 1.81
CA ASP A 105 -1.78 17.49 2.46
C ASP A 105 -2.08 17.49 3.97
N HIS A 106 -3.13 16.76 4.33
CA HIS A 106 -3.49 16.47 5.72
C HIS A 106 -3.01 15.07 6.14
N ILE A 107 -2.22 14.41 5.29
CA ILE A 107 -1.79 13.03 5.46
C ILE A 107 -0.45 13.02 6.19
N ASP A 108 -0.35 12.21 7.24
CA ASP A 108 0.92 12.00 7.94
C ASP A 108 1.85 11.05 7.16
N HIS A 109 2.50 11.59 6.13
CA HIS A 109 3.43 10.86 5.26
C HIS A 109 4.65 10.30 6.01
N ARG A 110 5.14 10.99 7.04
CA ARG A 110 6.30 10.54 7.84
C ARG A 110 5.91 9.45 8.82
N GLY A 111 4.73 9.56 9.43
CA GLY A 111 4.16 8.51 10.27
C GLY A 111 3.89 7.24 9.47
N PHE A 112 3.37 7.38 8.24
CA PHE A 112 3.21 6.26 7.32
C PHE A 112 4.53 5.55 7.02
N GLU A 113 5.57 6.27 6.61
CA GLU A 113 6.90 5.68 6.35
C GLU A 113 7.44 4.95 7.57
N ARG A 114 7.41 5.59 8.74
CA ARG A 114 7.90 4.97 9.97
C ARG A 114 7.13 3.70 10.33
N LYS A 115 5.79 3.73 10.22
CA LYS A 115 4.94 2.57 10.52
C LYS A 115 5.23 1.43 9.53
N THR A 116 5.27 1.71 8.24
CA THR A 116 5.52 0.69 7.20
C THR A 116 6.91 0.09 7.33
N THR A 117 7.96 0.89 7.47
CA THR A 117 9.34 0.37 7.69
C THR A 117 9.41 -0.50 8.95
N LYS A 118 8.76 -0.11 10.05
CA LYS A 118 8.73 -0.91 11.27
C LYS A 118 8.06 -2.27 11.07
N ILE A 119 6.89 -2.29 10.43
CA ILE A 119 6.15 -3.54 10.18
C ILE A 119 6.92 -4.43 9.20
N ILE A 120 7.49 -3.87 8.13
CA ILE A 120 8.31 -4.63 7.18
C ILE A 120 9.55 -5.21 7.86
N GLY A 121 10.22 -4.44 8.71
CA GLY A 121 11.33 -4.93 9.53
C GLY A 121 10.91 -6.09 10.44
N ASN A 122 9.77 -5.97 11.12
CA ASN A 122 9.22 -7.07 11.93
C ASN A 122 8.97 -8.32 11.10
N ILE A 123 8.39 -8.19 9.90
CA ILE A 123 8.14 -9.32 8.99
C ILE A 123 9.47 -9.96 8.60
N ARG A 124 10.45 -9.16 8.14
CA ARG A 124 11.77 -9.63 7.71
C ARG A 124 12.49 -10.41 8.81
N ASP A 125 12.59 -9.80 9.99
CA ASP A 125 13.35 -10.35 11.11
C ASP A 125 12.65 -11.57 11.70
N LYS A 126 11.35 -11.48 11.97
CA LYS A 126 10.62 -12.57 12.65
C LYS A 126 10.35 -13.76 11.75
N SER A 127 10.26 -13.57 10.43
CA SER A 127 10.19 -14.69 9.49
C SER A 127 11.49 -15.47 9.49
N THR A 128 12.65 -14.80 9.51
CA THR A 128 13.96 -15.44 9.26
C THR A 128 14.74 -15.81 10.51
N TYR A 129 14.46 -15.18 11.66
CA TYR A 129 15.20 -15.38 12.92
C TYR A 129 15.24 -16.85 13.33
N ASN A 130 16.41 -17.43 13.62
CA ASN A 130 16.57 -18.85 13.96
C ASN A 130 16.02 -19.84 12.92
N SER A 131 15.88 -19.45 11.65
CA SER A 131 15.53 -20.37 10.55
C SER A 131 16.49 -21.55 10.47
N GLU A 132 17.79 -21.30 10.71
CA GLU A 132 18.87 -22.29 10.72
C GLU A 132 18.88 -23.22 11.95
N ASN A 133 18.17 -22.82 13.02
CA ASN A 133 18.12 -23.57 14.28
C ASN A 133 16.65 -23.73 14.73
N PRO A 134 15.86 -24.58 14.04
CA PRO A 134 14.43 -24.70 14.30
C PRO A 134 14.08 -25.17 15.71
N ASP A 135 14.98 -25.95 16.32
CA ASP A 135 14.84 -26.48 17.68
C ASP A 135 14.78 -25.37 18.74
N LEU A 136 15.36 -24.20 18.43
CA LEU A 136 15.30 -23.01 19.28
C LEU A 136 13.96 -22.26 19.17
N VAL A 137 13.10 -22.64 18.22
CA VAL A 137 11.79 -22.03 18.00
C VAL A 137 10.73 -22.87 18.70
N LYS A 138 10.41 -22.48 19.94
CA LYS A 138 9.41 -23.16 20.79
C LYS A 138 8.06 -23.37 20.12
N ASP A 139 7.59 -22.38 19.36
CA ASP A 139 6.30 -22.46 18.67
C ASP A 139 6.38 -21.84 17.26
N LYS A 140 6.42 -22.74 16.28
CA LYS A 140 6.45 -22.41 14.85
C LYS A 140 5.10 -21.85 14.38
N PHE A 141 3.98 -22.33 14.93
CA PHE A 141 2.64 -21.87 14.56
C PHE A 141 2.36 -20.45 15.04
N SER A 142 2.74 -20.13 16.29
CA SER A 142 2.64 -18.75 16.79
C SER A 142 3.43 -17.76 15.94
N ARG A 143 4.54 -18.20 15.35
CA ARG A 143 5.32 -17.38 14.42
C ARG A 143 4.58 -17.14 13.10
N VAL A 144 4.01 -18.18 12.51
CA VAL A 144 3.18 -18.03 11.30
C VAL A 144 2.03 -17.06 11.57
N LEU A 145 1.33 -17.21 12.70
CA LEU A 145 0.25 -16.32 13.10
C LEU A 145 0.74 -14.86 13.27
N PHE A 146 1.91 -14.68 13.89
CA PHE A 146 2.50 -13.34 14.06
C PHE A 146 2.77 -12.67 12.71
N ILE A 147 3.38 -13.39 11.76
CA ILE A 147 3.67 -12.86 10.42
C ILE A 147 2.37 -12.54 9.68
N ASN A 148 1.36 -13.41 9.74
CA ASN A 148 0.05 -13.15 9.13
C ASN A 148 -0.63 -11.91 9.73
N ASN A 149 -0.47 -11.67 11.03
CA ASN A 149 -0.99 -10.47 11.65
C ASN A 149 -0.24 -9.21 11.18
N GLU A 150 1.08 -9.25 11.10
CA GLU A 150 1.87 -8.12 10.59
C GLU A 150 1.59 -7.84 9.11
N THR A 151 1.35 -8.86 8.28
CA THR A 151 0.96 -8.66 6.87
C THR A 151 -0.39 -7.97 6.75
N ILE A 152 -1.39 -8.39 7.54
CA ILE A 152 -2.71 -7.74 7.60
C ILE A 152 -2.58 -6.29 8.10
N LYS A 153 -1.77 -6.03 9.12
CA LYS A 153 -1.52 -4.67 9.62
C LYS A 153 -0.88 -3.79 8.55
N LEU A 154 0.10 -4.30 7.81
CA LEU A 154 0.72 -3.52 6.73
C LEU A 154 -0.31 -3.19 5.66
N TYR A 155 -1.13 -4.15 5.27
CA TYR A 155 -2.24 -3.93 4.34
C TYR A 155 -3.19 -2.84 4.83
N GLY A 156 -3.60 -2.89 6.11
CA GLY A 156 -4.44 -1.87 6.73
C GLY A 156 -3.84 -0.46 6.65
N VAL A 157 -2.56 -0.30 6.96
CA VAL A 157 -1.87 1.00 6.89
C VAL A 157 -1.81 1.56 5.46
N MET A 158 -1.58 0.69 4.46
CA MET A 158 -1.58 1.10 3.04
C MET A 158 -2.97 1.48 2.54
N HIS A 159 -3.98 0.74 2.99
CA HIS A 159 -5.37 1.00 2.64
C HIS A 159 -5.86 2.30 3.26
N GLU A 160 -5.55 2.53 4.54
CA GLU A 160 -5.87 3.78 5.26
C GLU A 160 -5.28 4.99 4.55
N LEU A 161 -3.99 4.96 4.16
CA LEU A 161 -3.36 6.03 3.40
C LEU A 161 -4.13 6.37 2.11
N THR A 162 -4.51 5.34 1.36
CA THR A 162 -5.20 5.49 0.07
C THR A 162 -6.62 6.00 0.27
N GLN A 163 -7.34 5.50 1.28
CA GLN A 163 -8.66 5.98 1.64
C GLN A 163 -8.59 7.44 2.13
N SER A 164 -7.73 7.79 3.08
CA SER A 164 -7.61 9.18 3.55
C SER A 164 -7.32 10.16 2.41
N ARG A 165 -6.57 9.72 1.38
CA ARG A 165 -6.29 10.57 0.22
C ARG A 165 -7.47 10.77 -0.72
N TYR A 166 -8.25 9.71 -0.99
CA TYR A 166 -9.22 9.68 -2.08
C TYR A 166 -10.69 9.53 -1.63
N ALA A 167 -10.95 9.33 -0.34
CA ALA A 167 -12.30 9.21 0.22
C ALA A 167 -13.11 10.51 0.12
N THR A 168 -12.46 11.66 -0.08
CA THR A 168 -13.12 12.97 -0.18
C THR A 168 -13.94 13.17 -1.46
N ASN A 169 -13.89 12.25 -2.43
CA ASN A 169 -14.62 12.39 -3.70
C ASN A 169 -16.02 11.73 -3.71
N SER A 170 -16.42 10.98 -2.67
CA SER A 170 -17.74 10.32 -2.65
C SER A 170 -18.85 11.15 -1.98
N GLU A 171 -18.51 12.07 -1.07
CA GLU A 171 -19.51 12.82 -0.29
C GLU A 171 -19.85 14.22 -0.86
N THR A 172 -19.11 14.69 -1.87
CA THR A 172 -19.34 16.03 -2.46
C THR A 172 -20.30 16.06 -3.65
N PHE A 173 -20.92 14.92 -4.00
CA PHE A 173 -21.87 14.79 -5.12
C PHE A 173 -23.29 14.39 -4.72
N SER A 174 -23.66 14.52 -3.45
CA SER A 174 -25.08 14.55 -3.06
C SER A 174 -25.60 15.99 -3.15
N VAL A 175 -25.94 16.43 -4.36
CA VAL A 175 -26.83 17.58 -4.62
C VAL A 175 -28.09 17.06 -5.28
#